data_AF-A0A4R5KDY5-F1
#
_entry.id   AF-A0A4R5KDY5-F1
#
_cell.length_a   1.000
_cell.length_b   1.000
_cell.length_c   1.000
_cell.angle_alpha   90.00
_cell.angle_beta   90.00
_cell.angle_gamma   90.00
#
_symmetry.space_group_name_H-M   'P 1'
#
loop_
_entity.id
_entity.type
_entity.pdbx_description
1 polymer ?
#
loop_
_entity_poly.entity_id
_entity_poly.type
_entity_poly.pdbx_seq_one_letter_code
_entity_poly.pdbx_strand_id
1 'polypeptide(L)'
;MAAARHEPVLHVDGNAAAGALSEVFRIDIIAALGRCRHCGSVKAVGEAMVFIDAPGIVVRCRDCQGVLLRLVETPTRYWLDLSGLNYLEIDRED
;
A
#
# COMPACT_ATOMS: atom_id res chain seq x y z
N MET A 1 -30.84 14.73 -29.02
CA MET A 1 -30.08 14.14 -27.89
C MET A 1 -28.64 14.63 -28.03
N ALA A 2 -28.20 15.56 -27.17
CA ALA A 2 -26.84 16.08 -27.23
C ALA A 2 -25.86 15.04 -26.65
N ALA A 3 -24.83 14.68 -27.42
CA ALA A 3 -23.75 13.83 -26.94
C ALA A 3 -23.01 14.57 -25.82
N ALA A 4 -22.86 13.92 -24.66
CA ALA A 4 -22.00 14.42 -23.60
C ALA A 4 -20.57 14.53 -24.15
N ARG A 5 -19.99 15.72 -24.09
CA ARG A 5 -18.60 15.95 -24.48
C ARG A 5 -17.72 15.19 -23.48
N HIS A 6 -16.88 14.27 -23.96
CA HIS A 6 -15.83 13.68 -23.16
C HIS A 6 -14.75 14.75 -22.97
N GLU A 7 -14.76 15.41 -21.83
CA GLU A 7 -13.68 16.32 -21.45
C GLU A 7 -12.38 15.49 -21.40
N PRO A 8 -11.33 15.84 -22.16
CA PRO A 8 -10.10 15.07 -22.14
C PRO A 8 -9.50 15.10 -20.73
N VAL A 9 -9.23 13.92 -20.18
CA VAL A 9 -8.53 13.79 -18.89
C VAL A 9 -7.16 14.44 -19.05
N LEU A 10 -6.90 15.49 -18.29
CA LEU A 10 -5.65 16.23 -18.34
C LEU A 10 -4.52 15.33 -17.78
N HIS A 11 -3.63 14.86 -18.66
CA HIS A 11 -2.43 14.17 -18.23
C HIS A 11 -1.44 15.19 -17.65
N VAL A 12 -1.21 15.14 -16.34
CA VAL A 12 -0.28 16.03 -15.63
C VAL A 12 1.04 15.33 -15.32
N ASP A 13 2.03 16.12 -14.94
CA ASP A 13 3.30 15.62 -14.45
C ASP A 13 3.13 14.83 -13.14
N GLY A 14 3.94 13.77 -12.96
CA GLY A 14 3.86 12.89 -11.79
C GLY A 14 4.11 13.60 -10.46
N ASN A 15 4.87 14.71 -10.45
CA ASN A 15 5.11 15.49 -9.24
C ASN A 15 3.82 16.12 -8.67
N ALA A 16 2.75 16.24 -9.48
CA ALA A 16 1.45 16.69 -9.00
C ALA A 16 0.88 15.76 -7.90
N ALA A 17 1.30 14.49 -7.85
CA ALA A 17 0.88 13.54 -6.81
C ALA A 17 1.66 13.67 -5.49
N ALA A 18 2.74 14.46 -5.45
CA ALA A 18 3.67 14.49 -4.30
C ALA A 18 2.97 14.83 -2.97
N GLY A 19 2.05 15.80 -2.99
CA GLY A 19 1.28 16.19 -1.79
C GLY A 19 0.45 15.04 -1.25
N ALA A 20 -0.43 14.48 -2.09
CA ALA A 20 -1.33 13.40 -1.71
C ALA A 20 -0.58 12.13 -1.28
N LEU A 21 0.51 11.76 -1.96
CA LEU A 21 1.34 10.62 -1.57
C LEU A 21 2.07 10.87 -0.25
N SER A 22 2.53 12.11 0.00
CA SER A 22 3.17 12.46 1.27
C SER A 22 2.20 12.31 2.45
N GLU A 23 0.91 12.61 2.28
CA GLU A 23 -0.11 12.39 3.31
C GLU A 23 -0.27 10.90 3.62
N VAL A 24 -0.38 10.06 2.59
CA VAL A 24 -0.53 8.59 2.75
C VAL A 24 0.61 7.98 3.56
N PHE A 25 1.86 8.39 3.31
CA PHE A 25 3.02 7.86 4.03
C PHE A 25 3.14 8.34 5.49
N ARG A 26 2.33 9.31 5.93
CA ARG A 26 2.29 9.75 7.34
C ARG A 26 1.31 8.96 8.18
N ILE A 27 0.38 8.25 7.55
CA ILE A 27 -0.72 7.55 8.24
C ILE A 27 -0.19 6.25 8.88
N ASP A 28 -0.79 5.87 10.00
CA ASP A 28 -0.54 4.58 10.63
C ASP A 28 -1.04 3.43 9.73
N ILE A 29 -0.12 2.86 8.95
CA ILE A 29 -0.38 1.73 8.06
C ILE A 29 -0.82 0.47 8.83
N ILE A 30 -0.56 0.38 10.15
CA ILE A 30 -0.94 -0.79 10.94
C ILE A 30 -2.47 -0.94 11.03
N ALA A 31 -3.20 0.18 11.08
CA ALA A 31 -4.66 0.19 11.09
C ALA A 31 -5.29 -0.02 9.69
N ALA A 32 -4.54 0.22 8.62
CA ALA A 32 -5.04 0.11 7.25
C ALA A 32 -5.53 -1.32 6.92
N LEU A 33 -6.65 -1.42 6.19
CA LEU A 33 -7.12 -2.70 5.69
C LEU A 33 -6.39 -3.05 4.39
N GLY A 34 -5.76 -4.22 4.34
CA GLY A 34 -5.07 -4.72 3.15
C GLY A 34 -5.79 -5.92 2.55
N ARG A 35 -5.95 -5.94 1.23
CA ARG A 35 -6.41 -7.13 0.50
C ARG A 35 -5.23 -7.97 0.02
N CYS A 36 -5.14 -9.21 0.52
CA CYS A 36 -4.10 -10.15 0.12
C CYS A 36 -4.26 -10.54 -1.35
N ARG A 37 -3.19 -10.37 -2.15
CA ARG A 37 -3.17 -10.78 -3.57
C ARG A 37 -3.24 -12.29 -3.77
N HIS A 38 -2.85 -13.07 -2.76
CA HIS A 38 -2.72 -14.53 -2.86
C HIS A 38 -4.03 -15.25 -2.56
N CYS A 39 -4.74 -14.86 -1.48
CA CYS A 39 -5.99 -15.52 -1.07
C CYS A 39 -7.22 -14.60 -1.05
N GLY A 40 -7.05 -13.30 -1.26
CA GLY A 40 -8.14 -12.32 -1.27
C GLY A 40 -8.65 -11.87 0.11
N SER A 41 -8.08 -12.37 1.22
CA SER A 41 -8.45 -11.92 2.58
C SER A 41 -8.30 -10.41 2.74
N VAL A 42 -9.26 -9.76 3.39
CA VAL A 42 -9.20 -8.33 3.75
C VAL A 42 -9.13 -8.22 5.27
N LYS A 43 -8.03 -7.68 5.79
CA LYS A 43 -7.74 -7.59 7.23
C LYS A 43 -6.87 -6.37 7.51
N ALA A 44 -6.84 -5.90 8.75
CA ALA A 44 -5.89 -4.87 9.15
C ALA A 44 -4.45 -5.37 8.99
N VAL A 45 -3.52 -4.52 8.57
CA VAL A 45 -2.09 -4.89 8.46
C VAL A 45 -1.55 -5.37 9.80
N GLY A 46 -2.01 -4.80 10.92
CA GLY A 46 -1.66 -5.22 12.28
C GLY A 46 -2.07 -6.65 12.64
N GLU A 47 -3.02 -7.26 11.91
CA GLU A 47 -3.37 -8.67 12.10
C GLU A 47 -2.37 -9.63 11.43
N ALA A 48 -1.51 -9.14 10.54
CA ALA A 48 -0.58 -9.97 9.77
C ALA A 48 0.49 -10.65 10.64
N MET A 49 1.20 -11.60 10.05
CA MET A 49 2.39 -12.21 10.66
C MET A 49 3.62 -11.42 10.25
N VAL A 50 4.39 -10.90 11.22
CA VAL A 50 5.57 -10.06 10.96
C VAL A 50 6.84 -10.78 11.38
N PHE A 51 7.86 -10.75 10.50
CA PHE A 51 9.18 -11.34 10.72
C PHE A 51 10.23 -10.25 10.57
N ILE A 52 10.97 -9.97 11.65
CA ILE A 52 11.93 -8.84 11.74
C ILE A 52 13.41 -9.27 11.73
N ASP A 53 13.69 -10.58 11.78
CA ASP A 53 15.05 -11.17 11.82
C ASP A 53 15.60 -11.54 10.42
N ALA A 54 14.93 -11.14 9.35
CA ALA A 54 15.44 -11.21 7.98
C ALA A 54 16.30 -9.95 7.71
N PRO A 55 16.96 -9.76 6.53
CA PRO A 55 17.60 -8.48 6.17
C PRO A 55 16.62 -7.28 6.05
N GLY A 56 15.46 -7.34 6.70
CA GLY A 56 14.39 -6.36 6.75
C GLY A 56 13.14 -6.95 7.42
N ILE A 57 12.04 -6.23 7.32
CA ILE A 57 10.72 -6.64 7.80
C ILE A 57 9.98 -7.37 6.68
N VAL A 58 9.50 -8.58 6.96
CA VAL A 58 8.61 -9.32 6.05
C VAL A 58 7.26 -9.50 6.72
N VAL A 59 6.20 -9.07 6.05
CA VAL A 59 4.83 -9.22 6.53
C VAL A 59 4.10 -10.24 5.67
N ARG A 60 3.42 -11.19 6.32
CA ARG A 60 2.70 -12.29 5.68
C ARG A 60 1.24 -12.31 6.08
N CYS A 61 0.39 -12.72 5.14
CA CYS A 61 -1.03 -12.95 5.39
C CYS A 61 -1.19 -14.02 6.47
N ARG A 62 -2.02 -13.74 7.48
CA ARG A 62 -2.32 -14.71 8.55
C ARG A 62 -3.05 -15.95 8.01
N ASP A 63 -3.85 -15.79 6.96
CA ASP A 63 -4.71 -16.85 6.44
C ASP A 63 -3.98 -17.80 5.47
N CYS A 64 -3.07 -17.28 4.63
CA CYS A 64 -2.37 -18.09 3.61
C CYS A 64 -0.84 -18.04 3.66
N GLN A 65 -0.25 -17.26 4.57
CA GLN A 65 1.20 -17.02 4.70
C GLN A 65 1.90 -16.44 3.46
N GLY A 66 1.14 -16.07 2.42
CA GLY A 66 1.65 -15.30 1.29
C GLY A 66 2.25 -13.97 1.75
N VAL A 67 3.38 -13.57 1.17
CA VAL A 67 4.04 -12.31 1.50
C VAL A 67 3.15 -11.15 1.03
N LEU A 68 2.82 -10.25 1.95
CA LEU A 68 2.02 -9.05 1.70
C LEU A 68 2.92 -7.86 1.36
N LEU A 69 3.91 -7.59 2.22
CA LEU A 69 4.89 -6.54 1.99
C LEU A 69 6.27 -6.90 2.55
N ARG A 70 7.30 -6.19 2.06
CA ARG A 70 8.67 -6.25 2.56
C ARG A 70 9.21 -4.83 2.69
N LEU A 71 9.88 -4.55 3.80
CA LEU A 71 10.62 -3.31 4.01
C LEU A 71 12.07 -3.66 4.36
N VAL A 72 13.01 -3.21 3.54
CA VAL A 72 14.44 -3.37 3.78
C VAL A 72 15.09 -2.01 3.91
N GLU A 73 15.81 -1.80 5.00
CA GLU A 73 16.65 -0.62 5.19
C GLU A 73 18.11 -0.96 4.87
N THR A 74 18.74 -0.10 4.08
CA THR A 74 20.18 -0.12 3.81
C THR A 74 20.76 1.21 4.28
N PRO A 75 22.10 1.37 4.37
CA PRO A 75 22.70 2.63 4.82
C PRO A 75 22.33 3.89 4.03
N THR A 76 21.75 3.74 2.83
CA THR A 76 21.41 4.88 1.95
C THR A 76 19.98 4.87 1.41
N ARG A 77 19.21 3.80 1.65
CA ARG A 77 17.91 3.57 0.98
C ARG A 77 16.97 2.70 1.78
N TYR A 78 15.69 3.00 1.67
CA TYR A 78 14.59 2.07 1.95
C TYR A 78 14.14 1.39 0.66
N TRP A 79 13.86 0.09 0.75
CA TRP A 79 13.21 -0.69 -0.30
C TRP A 79 11.87 -1.17 0.23
N LEU A 80 10.79 -0.68 -0.37
CA LEU A 80 9.43 -1.05 -0.03
C LEU A 80 8.80 -1.85 -1.18
N ASP A 81 8.43 -3.10 -0.90
CA ASP A 81 7.68 -3.97 -1.80
C ASP A 81 6.27 -4.15 -1.24
N LEU A 82 5.25 -3.74 -2.00
CA LEU A 82 3.83 -3.90 -1.68
C LEU A 82 3.12 -4.84 -2.66
N SER A 83 3.86 -5.58 -3.50
CA SER A 83 3.31 -6.39 -4.59
C SER A 83 2.41 -7.54 -4.13
N GLY A 84 2.46 -7.90 -2.84
CA GLY A 84 1.60 -8.91 -2.22
C GLY A 84 0.21 -8.40 -1.82
N LEU A 85 -0.04 -7.10 -1.95
CA LEU A 85 -1.31 -6.44 -1.67
C LEU A 85 -1.97 -6.03 -3.00
N ASN A 86 -3.29 -6.21 -3.11
CA ASN A 86 -4.05 -5.60 -4.20
C ASN A 86 -4.25 -4.10 -3.97
N TYR A 87 -4.52 -3.73 -2.71
CA TYR A 87 -4.71 -2.37 -2.25
C TYR A 87 -4.51 -2.28 -0.74
N LEU A 88 -4.34 -1.04 -0.26
CA LEU A 88 -4.54 -0.64 1.12
C LEU A 88 -5.70 0.35 1.14
N GLU A 89 -6.65 0.12 2.04
CA GLU A 89 -7.67 1.07 2.42
C GLU A 89 -7.17 1.80 3.66
N ILE A 90 -7.09 3.12 3.55
CA ILE A 90 -6.48 3.99 4.55
C ILE A 90 -7.51 5.04 4.89
N ASP A 91 -7.90 5.10 6.16
CA ASP A 91 -8.74 6.16 6.65
C ASP A 91 -7.96 7.48 6.56
N ARG A 92 -8.56 8.45 5.89
CA ARG A 92 -8.09 9.82 5.98
C ARG A 92 -8.55 10.32 7.34
N GLU A 93 -7.65 10.44 8.30
CA GLU A 93 -7.95 11.24 9.49
C GLU A 93 -8.40 12.64 9.00
N ASP A 94 -9.54 13.13 9.51
CA ASP A 94 -10.08 14.46 9.20
C ASP A 94 -9.16 15.59 9.69
#